data_AF-A0AAD9C490-F1
#
_entry.id   AF-A0AAD9C490-F1
#
_cell.length_a   1.000
_cell.length_b   1.000
_cell.length_c   1.000
_cell.angle_alpha   90.00
_cell.angle_beta   90.00
_cell.angle_gamma   90.00
#
_symmetry.space_group_name_H-M   'P 1'
#
loop_
_entity.id
_entity.type
_entity.pdbx_description
1 polymer ?
#
loop_
_entity_poly.entity_id
_entity_poly.type
_entity_poly.pdbx_seq_one_letter_code
_entity_poly.pdbx_strand_id
1 'polypeptide(L)' 'MSAEACPSYCACSSTRISCVDPERGINAFPVLQSEAEMENITDIYIANQGSFSSINDKDLHYYKNLRNLYRN' A
#
# COMPACT_ATOMS: atom_id res chain seq x y z
N MET A 1 -13.07 15.61 2.10
CA MET A 1 -13.05 14.32 2.83
C MET A 1 -12.90 13.22 1.80
N SER A 2 -11.74 12.55 1.73
CA SER A 2 -11.55 11.34 0.91
C SER A 2 -10.58 10.43 1.66
N ALA A 3 -11.02 9.94 2.82
CA ALA A 3 -10.26 9.01 3.66
C ALA A 3 -10.83 7.58 3.62
N GLU A 4 -11.77 7.30 2.71
CA GLU A 4 -12.54 6.04 2.72
C GLU A 4 -12.04 4.98 1.72
N ALA A 5 -11.03 5.29 0.92
CA ALA A 5 -10.42 4.35 -0.04
C ALA A 5 -9.09 3.73 0.43
N CYS A 6 -8.51 4.25 1.52
CA CYS A 6 -7.26 3.74 2.07
C CYS A 6 -7.51 2.57 3.04
N PRO A 7 -6.73 1.48 2.97
CA PRO A 7 -6.84 0.40 3.95
C PRO A 7 -6.66 0.92 5.38
N SER A 8 -7.48 0.42 6.32
CA SER A 8 -7.52 0.90 7.72
C SER A 8 -6.21 0.75 8.51
N TYR A 9 -5.28 -0.04 7.98
CA TYR A 9 -3.96 -0.35 8.53
C TYR A 9 -2.83 0.45 7.84
N CYS A 10 -3.16 1.31 6.87
CA CYS A 10 -2.23 2.19 6.18
C CYS A 10 -2.71 3.65 6.24
N ALA A 11 -1.78 4.57 6.03
CA ALA A 11 -2.05 5.95 5.70
C ALA A 11 -1.79 6.16 4.21
N CYS A 12 -2.75 6.73 3.49
CA CYS A 12 -2.63 7.01 2.07
C CYS A 12 -2.71 8.51 1.81
N SER A 13 -2.02 8.91 0.76
CA SER A 13 -2.09 10.24 0.14
C SER A 13 -2.37 10.04 -1.35
N SER A 14 -2.43 11.13 -2.12
CA SER A 14 -2.69 11.08 -3.56
C SER A 14 -1.68 10.24 -4.35
N THR A 15 -0.45 10.09 -3.86
CA THR A 15 0.63 9.38 -4.58
C THR A 15 1.41 8.39 -3.72
N ARG A 16 1.14 8.31 -2.41
CA ARG A 16 1.89 7.45 -1.48
C ARG A 16 0.99 6.65 -0.54
N ILE A 17 1.32 5.39 -0.35
CA ILE A 17 0.76 4.51 0.70
C ILE A 17 1.84 4.22 1.75
N SER A 18 1.48 4.25 3.02
CA SER A 18 2.38 4.01 4.15
C SER A 18 1.73 3.10 5.20
N CYS A 19 2.26 1.90 5.37
CA CYS A 19 1.78 0.90 6.33
C CYS A 19 2.92 0.62 7.33
N VAL A 20 2.88 1.30 8.48
CA VAL A 20 3.99 1.29 9.47
C VAL A 20 3.57 0.87 10.87
N ASP A 21 2.27 0.65 11.08
CA ASP A 21 1.67 0.33 12.38
C ASP A 21 1.83 -1.16 12.68
N PRO A 22 2.64 -1.55 13.67
CA PRO A 22 2.90 -2.95 13.99
C PRO A 22 1.75 -3.61 14.76
N GLU A 23 0.87 -2.83 15.40
CA GLU A 23 -0.24 -3.37 16.21
C GLU A 23 -1.40 -3.85 15.32
N ARG A 24 -1.64 -3.13 14.22
CA ARG A 24 -2.69 -3.50 13.26
C ARG A 24 -2.23 -4.61 12.33
N GLY A 25 -0.96 -4.59 11.93
CA GLY A 25 -0.38 -5.59 11.02
C GLY A 25 -1.05 -5.62 9.65
N ILE A 26 -0.31 -6.04 8.63
CA ILE A 26 -0.90 -6.33 7.31
C ILE A 26 -0.65 -7.80 6.98
N ASN A 27 -1.68 -8.45 6.43
CA ASN A 27 -1.62 -9.84 5.98
C ASN A 27 -1.59 -9.95 4.45
N ALA A 28 -1.82 -8.83 3.77
CA ALA A 28 -1.86 -8.72 2.31
C ALA A 28 -1.31 -7.36 1.89
N PHE A 29 -0.90 -7.26 0.62
CA PHE A 29 -0.46 -6.00 0.04
C PHE A 29 -1.60 -4.98 0.05
N PRO A 30 -1.34 -3.69 0.34
CA PRO A 30 -2.41 -2.68 0.33
C PRO A 30 -3.03 -2.59 -1.07
N VAL A 31 -4.36 -2.54 -1.12
CA VAL A 31 -5.14 -2.37 -2.36
C VAL A 31 -6.11 -1.21 -2.14
N LEU A 32 -6.17 -0.28 -3.09
CA LEU A 32 -7.14 0.82 -3.08
C LEU A 32 -8.43 0.40 -3.78
N GLN A 33 -9.52 1.13 -3.53
CA GLN A 33 -10.83 0.80 -4.08
C GLN A 33 -10.94 1.02 -5.60
N SER A 34 -10.10 1.90 -6.16
CA SER A 34 -10.10 2.22 -7.60
C SER A 34 -8.76 1.96 -8.26
N GLU A 35 -8.78 1.33 -9.44
CA GLU A 35 -7.59 1.20 -10.30
C GLU A 35 -6.99 2.56 -10.66
N ALA A 36 -7.82 3.58 -10.89
CA ALA A 36 -7.34 4.93 -11.20
C ALA A 36 -6.55 5.53 -10.01
N GLU A 37 -6.94 5.24 -8.77
CA GLU A 37 -6.18 5.66 -7.59
C GLU A 37 -4.87 4.88 -7.48
N MET A 38 -4.89 3.57 -7.74
CA MET A 38 -3.67 2.73 -7.74
C MET A 38 -2.67 3.19 -8.82
N GLU A 39 -3.16 3.61 -9.98
CA GLU A 39 -2.33 4.20 -11.02
C GLU A 39 -1.71 5.54 -10.61
N ASN A 40 -2.30 6.30 -9.67
CA ASN A 40 -1.70 7.55 -9.18
C ASN A 40 -0.60 7.32 -8.13
N ILE A 41 -0.52 6.13 -7.53
CA ILE A 41 0.47 5.82 -6.51
C ILE A 41 1.85 5.60 -7.16
N THR A 42 2.82 6.35 -6.68
CA THR A 42 4.24 6.26 -7.08
C THR A 42 5.10 5.65 -5.99
N ASP A 43 4.64 5.68 -4.73
CA ASP A 43 5.44 5.30 -3.57
C ASP A 43 4.64 4.41 -2.60
N ILE A 44 5.19 3.25 -2.24
CA ILE A 44 4.62 2.36 -1.22
C ILE A 44 5.69 2.09 -0.16
N TYR A 45 5.36 2.37 1.09
CA TYR A 45 6.23 2.19 2.24
C TYR A 45 5.59 1.22 3.24
N ILE A 46 6.21 0.06 3.41
CA ILE A 46 5.76 -1.00 4.33
C ILE A 46 6.88 -1.23 5.35
N ALA A 47 6.62 -0.96 6.63
CA ALA A 47 7.61 -1.15 7.68
C ALA A 47 6.98 -1.72 8.95
N ASN A 48 7.78 -2.48 9.72
CA ASN A 48 7.35 -3.08 10.98
C ASN A 48 6.15 -4.02 10.83
N GLN A 49 6.01 -4.66 9.66
CA GLN A 49 4.89 -5.56 9.32
C GLN A 49 5.34 -7.03 9.41
N GLY A 50 5.49 -7.55 10.63
CA GLY A 50 6.02 -8.91 10.86
C GLY A 50 5.16 -10.04 10.28
N SER A 51 3.85 -9.82 10.14
CA SER A 51 2.91 -10.77 9.51
C SER A 51 2.95 -10.76 7.97
N PHE A 52 3.54 -9.72 7.38
CA PHE A 52 3.57 -9.54 5.93
C PHE A 52 4.83 -10.16 5.35
N SER A 53 4.69 -11.29 4.67
CA SER A 53 5.81 -12.17 4.33
C SER A 53 6.34 -12.00 2.91
N SER A 54 5.50 -11.66 1.93
CA SER A 54 5.93 -11.55 0.53
C SER A 54 5.09 -10.57 -0.28
N ILE A 55 5.73 -10.01 -1.31
CA ILE A 55 5.11 -9.21 -2.36
C ILE A 55 5.39 -9.95 -3.66
N ASN A 56 4.40 -10.09 -4.53
CA ASN A 56 4.52 -10.75 -5.83
C ASN A 56 4.04 -9.85 -6.98
N ASP A 57 4.26 -10.29 -8.22
CA ASP A 57 3.91 -9.50 -9.41
C ASP A 57 2.41 -9.18 -9.53
N LYS A 58 1.53 -10.02 -8.99
CA LYS A 58 0.09 -9.77 -8.99
C LYS A 58 -0.28 -8.63 -8.04
N ASP A 59 0.44 -8.49 -6.93
CA ASP A 59 0.24 -7.39 -5.98
C ASP A 59 0.57 -6.03 -6.62
N LEU A 60 1.51 -6.02 -7.56
CA LEU A 60 1.97 -4.81 -8.26
C LEU A 60 1.21 -4.52 -9.55
N HIS A 61 0.36 -5.44 -10.01
CA HIS A 61 -0.29 -5.37 -11.32
C HIS A 61 -1.06 -4.06 -11.56
N TYR A 62 -1.76 -3.56 -10.53
CA TYR A 62 -2.57 -2.36 -10.61
C TYR A 62 -1.80 -1.05 -10.33
N TYR A 63 -0.58 -1.17 -9.81
CA TYR A 63 0.26 -0.03 -9.44
C TYR A 63 1.22 0.35 -10.57
N LYS A 64 0.67 0.68 -11.74
CA LYS A 64 1.43 0.83 -12.99
C LYS A 64 2.48 1.96 -12.97
N ASN A 65 2.26 3.00 -12.17
CA ASN A 65 3.20 4.12 -12.03
C ASN A 65 4.06 4.03 -10.78
N LEU A 66 4.07 2.88 -10.08
CA LEU A 66 4.88 2.68 -8.89
C LEU A 66 6.36 2.76 -9.24
N ARG A 67 7.08 3.63 -8.51
CA ARG A 67 8.51 3.87 -8.68
C ARG A 67 9.30 3.31 -7.50
N ASN A 68 8.77 3.50 -6.30
CA ASN A 68 9.46 3.14 -5.06
C ASN A 68 8.60 2.21 -4.23
N LEU A 69 9.14 1.02 -3.97
CA LEU A 69 8.57 0.06 -3.04
C LEU A 69 9.59 -0.25 -1.96
N TYR A 70 9.31 0.16 -0.73
CA TYR A 70 10.17 -0.09 0.41
C TYR A 70 9.49 -1.07 1.38
N ARG A 71 10.22 -2.12 1.76
CA ARG A 71 9.82 -3.08 2.77
C ARG A 71 10.94 -3.27 3.79
N ASN A 72 10.63 -3.12 5.09
CA ASN A 72 11.53 -3.38 6.23
C ASN A 72 10.83 -4.21 7.30
#